data_AF-A0A255S876-F1
#
_entry.id   AF-A0A255S876-F1
#
_cell.length_a   1.000
_cell.length_b   1.000
_cell.length_c   1.000
_cell.angle_alpha   90.00
_cell.angle_beta   90.00
_cell.angle_gamma   90.00
#
_symmetry.space_group_name_H-M   'P 1'
#
loop_
_entity.id
_entity.type
_entity.pdbx_description
1 polymer ?
#
loop_
_entity_poly.entity_id
_entity_poly.type
_entity_poly.pdbx_seq_one_letter_code
_entity_poly.pdbx_strand_id
1 'polypeptide(L)'
;MKRKKKDDSTENWSYKNDYPIEEVWNTDNCLAGIIAARLKAFKALDKHGYCPAFKGIAEWNKAIQKMIDAFELLKHITSFSDEEEKTIEEGLELFCKHYRNLWD
;
A
#
# COMPACT_ATOMS: atom_id res chain seq x y z
N MET A 1 47.54 -3.20 -31.29
CA MET A 1 46.63 -2.45 -30.40
C MET A 1 45.75 -3.44 -29.64
N LYS A 2 45.89 -3.54 -28.31
CA LYS A 2 45.04 -4.38 -27.47
C LYS A 2 43.64 -3.77 -27.40
N ARG A 3 42.62 -4.45 -27.92
CA ARG A 3 41.22 -4.15 -27.58
C ARG A 3 41.05 -4.47 -26.10
N LYS A 4 40.90 -3.45 -25.26
CA LYS A 4 40.38 -3.64 -23.89
C LYS A 4 39.03 -4.36 -24.05
N LYS A 5 38.93 -5.59 -23.56
CA LYS A 5 37.62 -6.16 -23.21
C LYS A 5 36.98 -5.12 -22.29
N LYS A 6 35.79 -4.62 -22.66
CA LYS A 6 34.91 -3.99 -21.69
C LYS A 6 34.75 -5.05 -20.60
N ASP A 7 35.21 -4.72 -19.41
CA ASP A 7 34.90 -5.47 -18.23
C ASP A 7 33.38 -5.37 -18.09
N ASP A 8 32.71 -6.40 -18.57
CA ASP A 8 31.28 -6.55 -18.46
C ASP A 8 31.05 -7.05 -17.02
N SER A 9 31.36 -6.18 -16.06
CA SER A 9 30.78 -6.25 -14.74
C SER A 9 29.29 -5.97 -14.93
N THR A 10 28.60 -6.94 -15.54
CA THR A 10 27.17 -7.17 -15.41
C THR A 10 26.98 -7.57 -13.96
N GLU A 11 27.10 -6.55 -13.12
CA GLU A 11 26.47 -6.50 -11.84
C GLU A 11 25.01 -6.88 -12.13
N ASN A 12 24.65 -8.10 -11.75
CA ASN A 12 23.42 -8.82 -12.08
C ASN A 12 22.22 -8.18 -11.35
N TRP A 13 22.00 -6.87 -11.53
CA TRP A 13 20.95 -6.05 -10.92
C TRP A 13 19.62 -6.15 -11.68
N SER A 14 19.36 -7.28 -12.32
CA SER A 14 18.14 -7.45 -13.07
C SER A 14 17.03 -7.98 -12.15
N TYR A 15 16.55 -7.14 -11.22
CA TYR A 15 15.28 -7.35 -10.48
C TYR A 15 14.07 -7.49 -11.43
N LYS A 16 14.30 -7.28 -12.73
CA LYS A 16 13.33 -7.34 -13.83
C LYS A 16 12.52 -8.65 -13.88
N ASN A 17 13.01 -9.74 -13.32
CA ASN A 17 12.33 -11.05 -13.33
C ASN A 17 11.96 -11.56 -11.93
N ASP A 18 12.11 -10.74 -10.88
CA ASP A 18 11.83 -11.17 -9.51
C ASP A 18 10.33 -11.26 -9.23
N TYR A 19 9.52 -10.57 -10.04
CA TYR A 19 8.07 -10.52 -9.94
C TYR A 19 7.41 -10.75 -11.29
N PRO A 20 6.18 -11.29 -11.33
CA PRO A 20 5.37 -11.34 -12.54
C PRO A 20 5.26 -9.96 -13.19
N ILE A 21 5.46 -9.89 -14.51
CA ILE A 21 5.45 -8.61 -15.23
C ILE A 21 4.13 -7.84 -15.07
N GLU A 22 3.03 -8.57 -14.91
CA GLU A 22 1.69 -8.02 -14.66
C GLU A 22 1.60 -7.32 -13.29
N GLU A 23 2.25 -7.85 -12.26
CA GLU A 23 2.34 -7.21 -10.95
C GLU A 23 3.23 -5.98 -11.00
N VAL A 24 4.31 -6.01 -11.78
CA VAL A 24 5.17 -4.85 -11.99
C VAL A 24 4.42 -3.73 -12.73
N TRP A 25 3.65 -4.08 -13.77
CA TRP A 25 2.82 -3.11 -14.49
C TRP A 25 1.70 -2.51 -13.62
N ASN A 26 1.19 -3.27 -12.65
CA ASN A 26 0.11 -2.85 -11.75
C ASN A 26 0.58 -2.83 -10.29
N THR A 27 1.76 -2.25 -10.06
CA THR A 27 2.43 -2.29 -8.76
C THR A 27 1.57 -1.67 -7.66
N ASP A 28 0.87 -0.58 -7.97
CA ASP A 28 -0.06 0.10 -7.08
C ASP A 28 -1.25 -0.79 -6.71
N ASN A 29 -1.90 -1.46 -7.69
CA ASN A 29 -3.00 -2.38 -7.41
C ASN A 29 -2.54 -3.58 -6.56
N CYS A 30 -1.36 -4.13 -6.86
CA CYS A 30 -0.76 -5.21 -6.09
C CYS A 30 -0.52 -4.80 -4.63
N LEU A 31 0.14 -3.66 -4.41
CA LEU A 31 0.37 -3.11 -3.08
C LEU A 31 -0.93 -2.79 -2.35
N ALA A 32 -1.93 -2.24 -3.05
CA ALA A 32 -3.24 -1.95 -2.49
C ALA A 32 -3.92 -3.22 -1.95
N GLY A 33 -3.88 -4.32 -2.70
CA GLY A 33 -4.39 -5.61 -2.23
C GLY A 33 -3.68 -6.11 -0.96
N ILE A 34 -2.35 -6.01 -0.91
CA ILE A 34 -1.55 -6.39 0.26
C ILE A 34 -1.89 -5.51 1.47
N ILE A 35 -1.93 -4.20 1.28
CA ILE A 35 -2.19 -3.22 2.34
C ILE A 35 -3.63 -3.40 2.87
N ALA A 36 -4.63 -3.52 2.00
CA ALA A 36 -6.02 -3.74 2.40
C ALA A 36 -6.18 -5.00 3.26
N ALA A 37 -5.57 -6.12 2.85
CA ALA A 37 -5.59 -7.36 3.60
C ALA A 37 -4.95 -7.21 4.99
N ARG A 38 -3.80 -6.53 5.08
CA ARG A 38 -3.11 -6.25 6.34
C ARG A 38 -3.90 -5.32 7.25
N LEU A 39 -4.54 -4.28 6.71
CA LEU A 39 -5.38 -3.36 7.47
C LEU A 39 -6.65 -4.03 7.99
N LYS A 40 -7.28 -4.92 7.22
CA LYS A 40 -8.42 -5.74 7.68
C LYS A 40 -8.03 -6.60 8.89
N ALA A 41 -6.90 -7.29 8.80
CA ALA A 41 -6.37 -8.09 9.91
C ALA A 41 -6.04 -7.22 11.13
N PHE A 42 -5.36 -6.08 10.92
CA PHE A 42 -5.05 -5.13 11.99
C PHE A 42 -6.32 -4.61 12.65
N LYS A 43 -7.35 -4.21 11.89
CA LYS A 43 -8.63 -3.75 12.43
C LYS A 43 -9.31 -4.82 13.29
N ALA A 44 -9.27 -6.08 12.88
CA ALA A 44 -9.88 -7.21 13.60
C ALA A 44 -9.12 -7.63 14.88
N LEU A 45 -7.85 -7.23 15.03
CA LEU A 45 -7.06 -7.48 16.23
C LEU A 45 -7.70 -6.81 17.46
N ASP A 46 -7.72 -7.54 18.58
CA ASP A 46 -8.02 -6.99 19.91
C ASP A 46 -6.84 -6.12 20.36
N LYS A 47 -6.99 -4.80 20.21
CA LYS A 47 -5.91 -3.83 20.31
C LYS A 47 -5.73 -3.33 21.74
N HIS A 48 -4.47 -3.22 22.18
CA HIS A 48 -4.07 -2.57 23.43
C HIS A 48 -4.02 -1.05 23.28
N GLY A 49 -3.82 -0.54 22.06
CA GLY A 49 -3.59 0.87 21.78
C GLY A 49 -4.44 1.44 20.64
N TYR A 50 -4.37 2.76 20.49
CA TYR A 50 -4.93 3.48 19.35
C TYR A 50 -4.05 4.69 19.00
N CYS A 51 -4.17 5.19 17.78
CA CYS A 51 -3.44 6.38 17.34
C CYS A 51 -3.79 7.59 18.24
N PRO A 52 -2.82 8.29 18.87
CA PRO A 52 -3.08 9.39 19.80
C PRO A 52 -3.85 10.58 19.22
N ALA A 53 -3.94 10.69 17.90
CA ALA A 53 -4.71 11.73 17.22
C ALA A 53 -6.24 11.54 17.31
N PHE A 54 -6.70 10.38 17.76
CA PHE A 54 -8.12 10.03 17.87
C PHE A 54 -8.55 9.93 19.34
N LYS A 55 -9.85 10.03 19.63
CA LYS A 55 -10.36 10.01 21.01
C LYS A 55 -10.52 8.62 21.60
N GLY A 56 -10.23 7.58 20.83
CA GLY A 56 -10.29 6.19 21.28
C GLY A 56 -10.30 5.17 20.15
N ILE A 57 -10.34 3.90 20.54
CA ILE A 57 -10.27 2.75 19.62
C ILE A 57 -11.39 2.76 18.57
N ALA A 58 -12.59 3.22 18.92
CA ALA A 58 -13.72 3.26 18.01
C ALA A 58 -13.51 4.27 16.86
N GLU A 59 -12.98 5.46 17.15
CA GLU A 59 -12.65 6.44 16.11
C GLU A 59 -11.46 5.99 15.28
N TRP A 60 -10.46 5.36 15.91
CA TRP A 60 -9.32 4.81 15.20
C TRP A 60 -9.74 3.69 14.23
N ASN A 61 -10.60 2.77 14.65
CA ASN A 61 -11.15 1.72 13.79
C ASN A 61 -12.00 2.28 12.63
N LYS A 62 -12.64 3.45 12.80
CA LYS A 62 -13.34 4.14 11.70
C LYS A 62 -12.34 4.70 10.68
N ALA A 63 -11.25 5.32 11.15
CA ALA A 63 -10.19 5.80 10.26
C ALA A 63 -9.52 4.64 9.50
N ILE A 64 -9.22 3.52 10.18
CA ILE A 64 -8.69 2.31 9.54
C ILE A 64 -9.68 1.78 8.49
N GLN A 65 -10.99 1.82 8.76
CA GLN A 65 -11.98 1.40 7.77
C GLN A 65 -11.92 2.22 6.49
N LYS A 66 -11.78 3.56 6.59
CA LYS A 66 -11.63 4.43 5.41
C LYS A 66 -10.37 4.11 4.61
N MET A 67 -9.26 3.80 5.29
CA MET A 67 -8.04 3.33 4.61
C MET A 67 -8.30 1.99 3.89
N ILE A 68 -9.00 1.04 4.53
CA ILE A 68 -9.39 -0.23 3.90
C ILE A 68 -10.24 0.02 2.65
N ASP A 69 -11.25 0.88 2.73
CA ASP A 69 -12.16 1.16 1.62
C ASP A 69 -11.39 1.72 0.41
N ALA A 70 -10.46 2.66 0.63
CA ALA A 70 -9.60 3.21 -0.41
C ALA A 70 -8.72 2.13 -1.08
N PHE A 71 -8.01 1.32 -0.30
CA PHE A 71 -7.15 0.27 -0.86
C PHE A 71 -7.94 -0.89 -1.48
N GLU A 72 -9.19 -1.13 -1.06
CA GLU A 72 -10.08 -2.10 -1.71
C GLU A 72 -10.59 -1.62 -3.06
N LEU A 73 -10.78 -0.30 -3.26
CA LEU A 73 -11.05 0.28 -4.58
C LEU A 73 -9.79 0.20 -5.45
N LEU A 74 -8.65 0.66 -4.93
CA LEU A 74 -7.37 0.68 -5.64
C LEU A 74 -6.81 -0.69 -6.00
N LYS A 75 -7.29 -1.80 -5.44
CA LYS A 75 -6.80 -3.14 -5.83
C LYS A 75 -7.27 -3.57 -7.23
N HIS A 76 -8.23 -2.85 -7.82
CA HIS A 76 -8.81 -3.18 -9.12
C HIS A 76 -8.32 -2.21 -10.20
N ILE A 77 -8.05 -2.74 -11.40
CA ILE A 77 -7.67 -1.95 -12.58
C ILE A 77 -8.96 -1.38 -13.19
N THR A 78 -9.36 -0.18 -12.78
CA THR A 78 -10.61 0.45 -13.23
C THR A 78 -10.50 1.98 -13.31
N SER A 79 -11.42 2.60 -14.05
CA SER A 79 -11.75 4.02 -13.90
C SER A 79 -12.66 4.20 -12.69
N PHE A 80 -12.39 5.19 -11.84
CA PHE A 80 -13.19 5.50 -10.65
C PHE A 80 -14.23 6.58 -10.93
N SER A 81 -15.38 6.52 -10.24
CA SER A 81 -16.31 7.65 -10.18
C SER A 81 -15.76 8.79 -9.33
N ASP A 82 -16.33 9.99 -9.45
CA ASP A 82 -15.95 11.14 -8.60
C ASP A 82 -16.13 10.85 -7.09
N GLU A 83 -17.09 10.00 -6.73
CA GLU A 83 -17.32 9.55 -5.35
C GLU A 83 -16.28 8.52 -4.89
N GLU A 84 -15.90 7.59 -5.77
CA GLU A 84 -14.84 6.62 -5.50
C GLU A 84 -13.49 7.32 -5.36
N GLU A 85 -13.19 8.30 -6.21
CA GLU A 85 -11.96 9.09 -6.13
C GLU A 85 -11.86 9.83 -4.80
N LYS A 86 -12.95 10.47 -4.33
CA LYS A 86 -12.99 11.10 -2.99
C LYS A 86 -12.74 10.11 -1.87
N THR A 87 -13.27 8.89 -1.99
CA THR A 87 -13.06 7.81 -1.01
C THR A 87 -11.59 7.39 -0.98
N ILE A 88 -10.98 7.25 -2.16
CA ILE A 88 -9.57 6.94 -2.33
C ILE A 88 -8.69 8.03 -1.72
N GLU A 89 -8.93 9.29 -2.08
CA GLU A 89 -8.18 10.45 -1.57
C GLU A 89 -8.22 10.52 -0.03
N GLU A 90 -9.42 10.41 0.56
CA GLU A 90 -9.57 10.46 2.02
C GLU A 90 -8.82 9.31 2.71
N GLY A 91 -8.94 8.08 2.18
CA GLY A 91 -8.27 6.91 2.76
C GLY A 91 -6.75 6.97 2.62
N LEU A 92 -6.23 7.45 1.49
CA LEU A 92 -4.80 7.64 1.25
C LEU A 92 -4.21 8.73 2.16
N GLU A 93 -4.91 9.86 2.34
CA GLU A 93 -4.48 10.92 3.25
C GLU A 93 -4.37 10.40 4.68
N LEU A 94 -5.40 9.68 5.15
CA LEU A 94 -5.39 9.04 6.46
C LEU A 94 -4.24 8.05 6.60
N PHE A 95 -4.03 7.18 5.61
CA PHE A 95 -2.96 6.20 5.63
C PHE A 95 -1.59 6.86 5.70
N CYS A 96 -1.33 7.85 4.84
CA CYS A 96 -0.08 8.61 4.82
C CYS A 96 0.21 9.27 6.18
N LYS A 97 -0.80 9.96 6.73
CA LYS A 97 -0.68 10.68 8.00
C LYS A 97 -0.46 9.76 9.21
N HIS A 98 -1.05 8.57 9.20
CA HIS A 98 -1.08 7.66 10.35
C HIS A 98 -0.35 6.33 10.14
N TYR A 99 0.44 6.19 9.08
CA TYR A 99 1.17 4.97 8.75
C TYR A 99 2.00 4.44 9.93
N ARG A 100 2.70 5.34 10.62
CA ARG A 100 3.53 5.01 11.80
C ARG A 100 2.71 4.70 13.07
N ASN A 101 1.39 4.72 13.00
CA ASN A 101 0.48 4.31 14.06
C ASN A 101 -0.20 2.97 13.80
N LEU A 102 0.19 2.26 12.73
CA LEU A 102 -0.23 0.88 12.46
C LEU A 102 0.59 -0.13 13.28
N TRP A 103 0.71 0.13 14.58
CA TRP A 103 1.27 -0.76 15.60
C TRP A 103 0.23 -0.93 16.70
N ASP A 104 0.35 -2.02 17.44
CA ASP A 104 -0.41 -2.27 18.66
C ASP A 104 0.56 -2.72 19.77
#